data_AF-A0A2E6KQS1-F1
#
_entry.id   AF-A0A2E6KQS1-F1
#
_cell.length_a   1.000
_cell.length_b   1.000
_cell.length_c   1.000
_cell.angle_alpha   90.00
_cell.angle_beta   90.00
_cell.angle_gamma   90.00
#
_symmetry.space_group_name_H-M   'P 1'
#
loop_
_entity.id
_entity.type
_entity.pdbx_description
1 polymer ?
#
loop_
_entity_poly.entity_id
_entity_poly.type
_entity_poly.pdbx_seq_one_letter_code
_entity_poly.pdbx_strand_id
1 'polypeptide(L)'
;MKYTKQIVILMSVNLIIALLLIFIGHNSRQIEITNSNLESSINQLKKEIVINKIEYTFHNNSEYLKKLYELYKKKIDDNHENIILTFNDFSSKDMNNIFLVDY
;
A
#
# COMPACT_ATOMS: atom_id res chain seq x y z
N MET A 1 63.17 -24.80 16.38
CA MET A 1 62.39 -25.92 15.82
C MET A 1 62.44 -25.86 14.30
N LYS A 2 62.65 -26.99 13.60
CA LYS A 2 62.81 -27.05 12.14
C LYS A 2 61.58 -26.59 11.33
N TYR A 3 60.41 -26.44 11.96
CA TYR A 3 59.13 -26.21 11.28
C TYR A 3 58.38 -24.93 11.69
N THR A 4 58.97 -24.07 12.53
CA THR A 4 58.26 -22.90 13.08
C THR A 4 57.73 -21.98 11.99
N LYS A 5 58.45 -21.80 10.88
CA LYS A 5 58.02 -20.95 9.76
C LYS A 5 56.78 -21.52 9.05
N GLN A 6 56.73 -22.83 8.77
CA GLN A 6 55.56 -23.43 8.15
C GLN A 6 54.32 -23.36 9.06
N ILE A 7 54.50 -23.57 10.37
CA ILE A 7 53.41 -23.49 11.35
C ILE A 7 52.81 -22.08 11.39
N VAL A 8 53.64 -21.04 11.41
CA VAL A 8 53.18 -19.65 11.41
C VAL A 8 52.38 -19.33 10.14
N ILE A 9 52.88 -19.75 8.97
CA ILE A 9 52.19 -19.54 7.69
C ILE A 9 50.82 -20.24 7.69
N LEU A 10 50.76 -21.51 8.14
CA LEU A 10 49.50 -22.26 8.22
C LEU A 10 48.50 -21.57 9.14
N MET A 11 48.94 -21.07 10.30
CA MET A 11 48.10 -20.32 11.23
C MET A 11 47.58 -19.02 10.60
N SER A 12 48.43 -18.26 9.93
CA SER A 12 48.03 -17.01 9.27
C SER A 12 47.01 -17.26 8.16
N VAL A 13 47.21 -18.30 7.35
CA VAL A 13 46.25 -18.67 6.28
C VAL A 13 44.91 -19.07 6.87
N ASN A 14 44.88 -19.90 7.91
CA ASN A 14 43.64 -20.29 8.58
C ASN A 14 42.91 -19.09 9.19
N LEU A 15 43.64 -18.14 9.78
CA LEU A 15 43.06 -16.92 10.30
C LEU A 15 42.39 -16.08 9.20
N ILE A 16 43.07 -15.92 8.06
CA ILE A 16 42.53 -15.19 6.91
C ILE A 16 41.26 -15.88 6.38
N ILE A 17 41.27 -17.21 6.25
CA ILE A 17 40.10 -17.98 5.82
C ILE A 17 38.93 -17.78 6.79
N ALA A 18 39.17 -17.83 8.09
CA ALA A 18 38.12 -17.62 9.09
C ALA A 18 37.50 -16.22 8.97
N LEU A 19 38.31 -15.18 8.78
CA LEU A 19 37.83 -13.81 8.57
C LEU A 19 37.01 -13.66 7.29
N LEU A 20 37.45 -14.29 6.19
CA LEU A 20 36.71 -14.30 4.92
C LEU A 20 35.36 -15.00 5.06
N LEU A 21 35.29 -16.13 5.79
CA LEU A 21 34.04 -16.83 6.03
C LEU A 21 33.05 -15.99 6.83
N ILE A 22 33.52 -15.28 7.86
CA ILE A 22 32.68 -14.35 8.64
C ILE A 22 32.16 -13.23 7.75
N PHE A 23 33.02 -12.66 6.90
CA PHE A 23 32.64 -11.59 5.97
C PHE A 23 31.58 -12.06 4.96
N ILE A 24 31.77 -13.23 4.35
CA ILE A 24 30.80 -13.81 3.41
C ILE A 24 29.48 -14.11 4.11
N GLY A 25 29.52 -14.71 5.32
CA GLY A 25 28.32 -14.99 6.09
C GLY A 25 27.53 -13.72 6.44
N HIS A 26 28.22 -12.64 6.81
CA HIS A 26 27.58 -11.35 7.07
C HIS A 26 26.88 -10.79 5.82
N ASN A 27 27.59 -10.76 4.68
CA ASN A 27 27.01 -10.25 3.44
C ASN A 27 25.85 -11.13 2.94
N SER A 28 25.98 -12.46 3.06
CA SER A 28 24.91 -13.39 2.70
C SER A 28 23.64 -13.15 3.51
N ARG A 29 23.78 -12.91 4.82
CA ARG A 29 22.64 -12.59 5.69
C ARG A 29 21.97 -11.27 5.32
N GLN A 30 22.75 -10.26 4.95
CA GLN A 30 22.19 -8.99 4.50
C GLN A 30 21.41 -9.16 3.19
N ILE A 31 21.95 -9.92 2.24
CA ILE A 31 21.26 -10.26 0.99
C ILE A 31 19.95 -11.01 1.28
N GLU A 32 19.96 -11.98 2.19
CA GLU A 32 18.77 -12.73 2.60
C GLU A 32 17.66 -11.81 3.15
N ILE A 33 18.02 -10.90 4.07
CA ILE A 33 17.09 -9.94 4.65
C ILE A 33 16.52 -9.01 3.57
N THR A 34 17.38 -8.45 2.72
CA THR A 34 16.94 -7.58 1.62
C THR A 34 16.01 -8.32 0.67
N ASN A 35 16.31 -9.57 0.33
CA ASN A 35 15.47 -10.37 -0.57
C ASN A 35 14.10 -10.69 0.06
N SER A 36 14.06 -11.06 1.33
CA SER A 36 12.81 -11.28 2.07
C SER A 36 11.95 -10.01 2.12
N ASN A 37 12.56 -8.85 2.34
CA ASN A 37 11.84 -7.58 2.34
C ASN A 37 11.29 -7.25 0.94
N LEU A 38 12.10 -7.46 -0.09
CA LEU A 38 11.70 -7.23 -1.48
C LEU A 38 10.51 -8.13 -1.87
N GLU A 39 10.56 -9.40 -1.50
CA GLU A 39 9.46 -10.35 -1.74
C GLU A 39 8.16 -9.91 -1.05
N SER A 40 8.26 -9.44 0.19
CA SER A 40 7.11 -8.90 0.93
C SER A 40 6.52 -7.67 0.22
N SER A 41 7.36 -6.71 -0.20
CA SER A 41 6.92 -5.52 -0.94
C SER A 41 6.29 -5.86 -2.29
N ILE A 42 6.85 -6.81 -3.04
CA ILE A 42 6.27 -7.31 -4.30
C ILE A 42 4.87 -7.90 -4.04
N ASN A 43 4.72 -8.69 -2.98
CA ASN A 43 3.43 -9.29 -2.63
C ASN A 43 2.39 -8.25 -2.20
N GLN A 44 2.80 -7.19 -1.50
CA GLN A 44 1.91 -6.06 -1.17
C GLN A 44 1.45 -5.33 -2.44
N LEU A 45 2.38 -4.91 -3.31
CA LEU A 45 2.05 -4.26 -4.57
C LEU A 45 1.14 -5.12 -5.46
N LYS A 46 1.38 -6.44 -5.49
CA LYS A 46 0.52 -7.37 -6.24
C LYS A 46 -0.92 -7.37 -5.70
N LYS A 47 -1.12 -7.31 -4.39
CA LYS A 47 -2.46 -7.21 -3.78
C LYS A 47 -3.11 -5.88 -4.15
N GLU A 48 -2.39 -4.78 -4.06
CA GLU A 48 -2.89 -3.45 -4.43
C GLU A 48 -3.29 -3.38 -5.90
N ILE A 49 -2.48 -3.93 -6.81
CA ILE A 49 -2.82 -4.00 -8.25
C ILE A 49 -4.11 -4.79 -8.48
N VAL A 50 -4.30 -5.90 -7.76
CA VAL A 50 -5.54 -6.70 -7.87
C VAL A 50 -6.74 -5.90 -7.38
N ILE A 51 -6.63 -5.21 -6.24
CA ILE A 51 -7.69 -4.34 -5.72
C ILE A 51 -8.01 -3.23 -6.72
N ASN A 52 -6.99 -2.52 -7.22
CA ASN A 52 -7.16 -1.44 -8.20
C ASN A 52 -7.80 -1.94 -9.48
N LYS A 53 -7.46 -3.16 -9.94
CA LYS A 53 -8.08 -3.77 -11.12
C LYS A 53 -9.57 -4.07 -10.87
N ILE A 54 -9.91 -4.57 -9.68
CA ILE A 54 -11.29 -4.82 -9.29
C ILE A 54 -12.07 -3.50 -9.24
N GLU A 55 -11.54 -2.49 -8.55
CA GLU A 55 -12.12 -1.16 -8.46
C GLU A 55 -12.33 -0.53 -9.85
N TYR A 56 -11.29 -0.52 -10.68
CA TYR A 56 -11.39 -0.07 -12.07
C TYR A 56 -12.48 -0.81 -12.84
N THR A 57 -12.56 -2.14 -12.70
CA THR A 57 -13.59 -2.94 -13.38
C THR A 57 -15.00 -2.58 -12.91
N PHE A 58 -15.20 -2.34 -11.61
CA PHE A 58 -16.49 -1.93 -11.07
C PHE A 58 -16.88 -0.51 -11.48
N HIS A 59 -15.94 0.45 -11.43
CA HIS A 59 -16.20 1.82 -11.86
C HIS A 59 -16.43 1.94 -13.37
N ASN A 60 -15.81 1.08 -14.17
CA ASN A 60 -15.99 1.05 -15.62
C ASN A 60 -17.15 0.14 -16.06
N ASN A 61 -17.80 -0.56 -15.13
CA ASN A 61 -19.01 -1.33 -15.40
C ASN A 61 -20.24 -0.42 -15.26
N SER A 62 -20.86 -0.10 -16.39
CA SER A 62 -22.05 0.76 -16.46
C SER A 62 -23.23 0.23 -15.67
N GLU A 63 -23.36 -1.09 -15.53
CA GLU A 63 -24.43 -1.75 -14.78
C GLU A 63 -24.23 -1.58 -13.26
N TYR A 64 -22.97 -1.66 -12.79
CA TYR A 64 -22.63 -1.36 -11.40
C TYR A 64 -22.89 0.12 -11.08
N LEU A 65 -22.46 1.02 -11.97
CA LEU A 65 -22.69 2.46 -11.81
C LEU A 65 -24.19 2.80 -11.78
N LYS A 66 -24.98 2.14 -12.64
CA LYS A 66 -26.44 2.27 -12.67
C LYS A 66 -27.08 1.75 -11.38
N LYS A 67 -26.63 0.61 -10.87
CA LYS A 67 -27.10 0.04 -9.60
C LYS A 67 -26.73 0.90 -8.40
N LEU A 68 -25.53 1.47 -8.39
CA LEU A 68 -25.09 2.42 -7.37
C LEU A 68 -25.97 3.68 -7.40
N TYR A 69 -26.19 4.26 -8.58
CA TYR A 69 -27.12 5.38 -8.77
C TYR A 69 -28.53 5.05 -8.29
N GLU A 70 -29.07 3.88 -8.64
CA GLU A 70 -30.40 3.44 -8.20
C GLU A 70 -30.49 3.27 -6.68
N LEU A 71 -29.43 2.77 -6.02
CA LEU A 71 -29.39 2.66 -4.56
C LEU A 71 -29.38 4.03 -3.87
N TYR A 72 -28.56 4.97 -4.36
CA TYR A 72 -28.55 6.34 -3.83
C TYR A 72 -29.85 7.08 -4.11
N LYS A 73 -30.42 6.93 -5.32
CA LYS A 73 -31.71 7.52 -5.70
C LYS A 73 -32.87 6.95 -4.88
N LYS A 74 -32.93 5.63 -4.71
CA LYS A 74 -33.98 4.97 -3.92
C LYS A 74 -33.95 5.42 -2.45
N LYS A 75 -32.75 5.64 -1.89
CA LYS A 75 -32.58 6.16 -0.53
C LYS A 75 -33.03 7.63 -0.39
N ILE A 76 -33.01 8.40 -1.48
CA ILE A 76 -33.55 9.76 -1.55
C ILE A 76 -35.08 9.71 -1.64
N ASP A 77 -35.62 8.84 -2.50
CA ASP A 77 -37.08 8.74 -2.72
C ASP A 77 -37.84 8.15 -1.51
N ASP A 78 -37.23 7.29 -0.69
CA ASP A 78 -37.89 6.69 0.48
C ASP A 78 -37.91 7.61 1.73
N ASN A 79 -37.23 8.76 1.72
CA ASN A 79 -37.11 9.58 2.94
C ASN A 79 -37.44 11.08 2.81
N HIS A 80 -37.63 11.66 1.62
CA HIS A 80 -38.17 13.01 1.51
C HIS A 80 -38.93 13.21 0.20
N GLU A 81 -40.15 13.76 0.31
CA GLU A 81 -40.79 14.47 -0.81
C GLU A 81 -39.76 15.40 -1.44
N ASN A 82 -39.36 15.11 -2.68
CA ASN A 82 -38.36 15.85 -3.43
C ASN A 82 -38.81 17.30 -3.62
N ILE A 83 -38.50 18.18 -2.67
CA ILE A 83 -38.44 19.62 -2.92
C ILE A 83 -37.05 19.87 -3.50
N ILE A 84 -36.91 19.67 -4.81
CA ILE A 84 -35.77 20.22 -5.54
C ILE A 84 -35.95 21.74 -5.50
N LEU A 85 -35.25 22.41 -4.57
CA LEU A 85 -35.20 23.85 -4.51
C LEU A 85 -34.25 24.33 -5.62
N THR A 86 -34.77 25.12 -6.54
CA THR A 86 -33.95 25.82 -7.54
C THR A 86 -33.12 26.88 -6.82
N PHE A 87 -31.98 27.30 -7.37
CA PHE A 87 -31.15 28.37 -6.78
C PHE A 87 -31.96 29.63 -6.45
N ASN A 88 -32.98 29.94 -7.27
CA ASN A 88 -33.89 31.05 -7.05
C ASN A 88 -34.78 30.85 -5.80
N ASP A 89 -35.21 29.62 -5.51
CA ASP A 89 -36.03 29.28 -4.34
C ASP A 89 -35.21 29.32 -3.04
N PHE A 90 -33.90 29.05 -3.14
CA PHE A 90 -32.96 29.19 -2.03
C PHE A 90 -32.63 30.67 -1.75
N SER A 91 -32.43 31.47 -2.80
CA SER A 91 -32.10 32.90 -2.68
C SER A 91 -33.22 33.74 -2.05
N SER A 92 -34.49 33.28 -2.11
CA SER A 92 -35.63 33.99 -1.52
C SER A 92 -35.96 33.57 -0.08
N LYS A 93 -35.24 32.60 0.49
CA LYS A 93 -35.51 32.07 1.83
C LYS A 93 -34.64 32.79 2.86
N ASP A 94 -35.27 33.29 3.91
CA ASP A 94 -34.63 34.12 4.94
C ASP A 94 -33.42 33.38 5.55
N MET A 95 -32.22 33.93 5.35
CA MET A 95 -30.92 33.27 5.58
C MET A 95 -30.60 32.99 7.05
N ASN A 96 -31.50 33.34 7.98
CA ASN A 96 -31.26 33.31 9.41
C ASN A 96 -31.03 31.90 10.01
N ASN A 97 -31.29 30.83 9.27
CA ASN A 97 -31.13 29.44 9.74
C ASN A 97 -30.18 28.58 8.89
N ILE A 98 -29.26 29.17 8.13
CA ILE A 98 -28.28 28.42 7.35
C ILE A 98 -26.97 28.34 8.14
N PHE A 99 -26.67 27.16 8.70
CA PHE A 99 -25.39 26.90 9.33
C PHE A 99 -24.39 26.39 8.29
N LEU A 100 -23.34 27.17 8.05
CA LEU A 100 -22.16 26.70 7.31
C LEU A 100 -21.41 25.71 8.20
N VAL A 101 -21.18 24.51 7.67
CA VAL A 101 -20.29 23.53 8.30
C VAL A 101 -18.90 23.78 7.74
N ASP A 102 -18.06 24.48 8.51
CA ASP A 102 -16.65 24.63 8.20
C ASP A 102 -15.89 23.32 8.46
N TYR A 103 -14.95 23.00 7.56
CA TYR A 103 -14.04 21.86 7.63
C TYR A 103 -12.72 22.21 8.33
#